data_AF-A0A7S2TWG7-F1
#
_entry.id   AF-A0A7S2TWG7-F1
#
_cell.length_a   1.000
_cell.length_b   1.000
_cell.length_c   1.000
_cell.angle_alpha   90.00
_cell.angle_beta   90.00
_cell.angle_gamma   90.00
#
_symmetry.space_group_name_H-M   'P 1'
#
loop_
_entity.id
_entity.type
_entity.pdbx_description
1 polymer ?
#
loop_
_entity_poly.entity_id
_entity_poly.type
_entity_poly.pdbx_seq_one_letter_code
_entity_poly.pdbx_strand_id
1 'polypeptide(L)'
;MAGLFRGLALVEAGAFRTSNHLRHAAAPAATTYRPENGELRVAGSQIPGAGLGLFTKRPIRKGDVICEYTGASLTDAQLLTEGLDTSYVVGLGSGRHIDAREHLDAFGRYVNDNDDEGSINAAFVNRPEEFKVHQRFFE
;
A
#
# COMPACT_ATOMS: atom_id res chain seq x y z
N MET A 1 18.07 1.11 21.40
CA MET A 1 17.94 0.14 20.30
C MET A 1 16.55 0.31 19.70
N ALA A 2 16.40 1.14 18.66
CA ALA A 2 15.12 1.27 17.96
C ALA A 2 15.02 0.11 16.95
N GLY A 3 14.18 -0.87 17.24
CA GLY A 3 13.89 -1.95 16.29
C GLY A 3 13.24 -1.38 15.04
N LEU A 4 13.77 -1.72 13.86
CA LEU A 4 13.20 -1.33 12.58
C LEU A 4 11.91 -2.13 12.35
N PHE A 5 10.77 -1.60 12.79
CA PHE A 5 9.47 -2.12 12.38
C PHE A 5 9.23 -1.68 10.93
N ARG A 6 9.30 -2.65 10.01
CA ARG A 6 8.79 -2.47 8.65
C ARG A 6 7.28 -2.62 8.71
N GLY A 7 6.56 -1.55 8.45
CA GLY A 7 5.10 -1.59 8.33
C GLY A 7 4.70 -2.12 6.96
N LEU A 8 3.57 -2.82 6.91
CA LEU A 8 3.01 -3.37 5.68
C LEU A 8 1.52 -3.01 5.55
N ALA A 9 1.09 -2.54 4.39
CA ALA A 9 -0.30 -2.56 3.93
C ALA A 9 -0.38 -3.29 2.59
N LEU A 10 -1.55 -3.76 2.18
CA LEU A 10 -1.70 -4.46 0.90
C LEU A 10 -2.44 -3.58 -0.11
N VAL A 11 -2.03 -3.67 -1.36
CA VAL A 11 -2.75 -3.10 -2.51
C VAL A 11 -3.41 -4.27 -3.23
N GLU A 12 -4.73 -4.24 -3.39
CA GLU A 12 -5.49 -5.29 -4.07
C GLU A 12 -6.20 -4.77 -5.31
N ALA A 13 -6.34 -5.62 -6.33
CA ALA A 13 -7.14 -5.29 -7.50
C ALA A 13 -8.64 -5.24 -7.16
N GLY A 14 -9.31 -4.14 -7.52
CA GLY A 14 -10.70 -3.87 -7.16
C GLY A 14 -11.61 -3.62 -8.37
N ALA A 15 -12.91 -3.72 -8.15
CA ALA A 15 -13.92 -3.08 -8.99
C ALA A 15 -14.90 -2.38 -8.04
N PHE A 16 -15.03 -1.06 -8.17
CA PHE A 16 -15.67 -0.22 -7.18
C PHE A 16 -17.20 -0.43 -7.16
N ARG A 17 -17.77 -0.47 -5.94
CA ARG A 17 -19.15 -0.13 -5.65
C ARG A 17 -19.12 0.74 -4.39
N THR A 18 -19.35 2.04 -4.59
CA THR A 18 -19.73 3.11 -3.65
C THR A 18 -19.19 3.03 -2.20
N SER A 19 -18.25 3.95 -1.93
CA SER A 19 -18.13 4.86 -0.79
C SER A 19 -18.50 4.44 0.65
N ASN A 20 -17.60 4.91 1.53
CA ASN A 20 -17.67 5.14 2.97
C ASN A 20 -17.34 4.00 3.94
N HIS A 21 -16.23 4.27 4.64
CA HIS A 21 -15.64 3.56 5.75
C HIS A 21 -15.03 2.21 5.38
N LEU A 22 -13.84 1.98 5.92
CA LEU A 22 -13.23 0.67 6.14
C LEU A 22 -14.25 -0.26 6.79
N ARG A 23 -15.15 -0.84 6.00
CA ARG A 23 -16.02 -1.91 6.44
C ARG A 23 -15.18 -3.16 6.35
N HIS A 24 -15.07 -3.84 7.48
CA HIS A 24 -14.62 -5.21 7.63
C HIS A 24 -15.49 -6.15 6.77
N ALA A 25 -15.41 -6.06 5.45
CA ALA A 25 -15.80 -7.15 4.59
C ALA A 25 -14.67 -8.16 4.72
N ALA A 26 -14.98 -9.34 5.27
CA ALA A 26 -14.11 -10.49 5.14
C ALA A 26 -13.88 -10.68 3.63
N ALA A 27 -12.69 -10.32 3.16
CA ALA A 27 -12.31 -10.52 1.78
C ALA A 27 -12.47 -12.02 1.48
N PRO A 28 -13.18 -12.42 0.40
CA PRO A 28 -13.17 -13.81 -0.03
C PRO A 28 -11.70 -14.21 -0.20
N ALA A 29 -11.31 -15.36 0.37
CA ALA A 29 -9.92 -15.84 0.46
C ALA A 29 -9.09 -15.35 -0.72
N ALA A 30 -8.42 -14.21 -0.52
CA ALA A 30 -7.71 -13.55 -1.58
C ALA A 30 -6.66 -14.54 -2.05
N THR A 31 -6.67 -14.83 -3.34
CA THR A 31 -5.62 -15.67 -3.90
C THR A 31 -4.33 -14.92 -3.62
N THR A 32 -3.40 -15.54 -2.90
CA THR A 32 -2.12 -14.93 -2.46
C THR A 32 -1.16 -14.66 -3.62
N TYR A 33 -1.69 -14.55 -4.85
CA TYR A 33 -0.93 -14.11 -5.99
C TYR A 33 -0.32 -12.76 -5.66
N ARG A 34 0.99 -12.68 -5.85
CA ARG A 34 1.87 -11.62 -5.38
C ARG A 34 2.89 -11.38 -6.50
N PRO A 35 2.65 -10.42 -7.40
CA PRO A 35 3.47 -10.22 -8.59
C PRO A 35 4.87 -9.62 -8.33
N GLU A 36 5.36 -9.60 -7.08
CA GLU A 36 6.67 -9.04 -6.69
C GLU A 36 7.90 -9.58 -7.45
N ASN A 37 7.79 -10.66 -8.22
CA ASN A 37 8.88 -11.23 -9.03
C ASN A 37 8.93 -10.72 -10.49
N GLY A 38 9.07 -9.40 -10.65
CA GLY A 38 9.33 -8.79 -11.96
C GLY A 38 8.09 -8.59 -12.84
N GLU A 39 6.88 -8.75 -12.28
CA GLU A 39 5.62 -8.53 -13.00
C GLU A 39 5.02 -7.14 -12.78
N LEU A 40 5.61 -6.36 -11.87
CA LEU A 40 5.33 -4.94 -11.71
C LEU A 40 6.37 -4.09 -12.44
N ARG A 41 5.97 -2.88 -12.82
CA ARG A 41 6.83 -1.90 -13.47
C ARG A 41 6.47 -0.49 -13.00
N VAL A 42 7.48 0.23 -12.55
CA VAL A 42 7.39 1.68 -12.31
C VAL A 42 7.72 2.41 -13.60
N ALA A 43 6.89 3.37 -13.99
CA ALA A 43 7.09 4.17 -15.20
C ALA A 43 6.39 5.52 -15.09
N GLY A 44 6.58 6.41 -16.08
CA GLY A 44 5.83 7.67 -16.15
C GLY A 44 4.33 7.42 -16.06
N SER A 45 3.67 8.11 -15.14
CA SER A 45 2.22 8.04 -14.96
C SER A 45 1.51 8.59 -16.19
N GLN A 46 0.33 8.03 -16.48
CA GLN A 46 -0.56 8.55 -17.52
C GLN A 46 -1.44 9.70 -16.98
N ILE A 47 -1.41 9.96 -15.67
CA ILE A 47 -2.07 11.10 -15.04
C ILE A 47 -1.15 12.32 -15.20
N PRO A 48 -1.63 13.43 -15.81
CA PRO A 48 -0.83 14.64 -15.99
C PRO A 48 -0.27 15.17 -14.67
N GLY A 49 1.04 15.40 -14.60
CA GLY A 49 1.70 15.96 -13.42
C GLY A 49 1.96 14.98 -12.27
N ALA A 50 1.50 13.73 -12.34
CA ALA A 50 1.64 12.76 -11.25
C ALA A 50 3.04 12.12 -11.14
N GLY A 51 3.94 12.40 -12.09
CA GLY A 51 5.30 11.85 -12.09
C GLY A 51 5.32 10.37 -12.48
N LEU A 52 5.60 9.48 -11.54
CA LEU A 52 5.67 8.03 -11.76
C LEU A 52 4.40 7.33 -11.28
N GLY A 53 4.11 6.18 -11.89
CA GLY A 53 3.00 5.29 -11.56
C GLY A 53 3.41 3.82 -11.54
N LEU A 54 2.60 2.98 -10.89
CA LEU A 54 2.76 1.53 -10.83
C LEU A 54 1.89 0.83 -11.88
N PHE A 55 2.50 -0.05 -12.67
CA PHE A 55 1.83 -0.80 -13.73
C PHE A 55 2.09 -2.29 -13.58
N THR A 56 1.11 -3.10 -13.98
CA THR A 56 1.27 -4.56 -14.09
C THR A 56 1.73 -4.92 -15.51
N LYS A 57 2.56 -5.96 -15.63
CA LYS A 57 2.98 -6.54 -16.92
C LYS A 57 2.07 -7.66 -17.39
N ARG A 58 1.14 -8.09 -16.54
CA ARG A 58 0.19 -9.17 -16.78
C ARG A 58 -1.21 -8.76 -16.31
N PRO A 59 -2.26 -9.40 -16.83
CA PRO A 59 -3.60 -9.26 -16.28
C PRO A 59 -3.63 -9.68 -14.82
N ILE A 60 -4.26 -8.87 -13.97
CA ILE A 60 -4.51 -9.16 -12.56
C ILE A 60 -6.02 -9.38 -12.40
N ARG A 61 -6.42 -10.35 -11.59
CA ARG A 61 -7.84 -10.61 -11.31
C ARG A 61 -8.29 -9.75 -10.13
N LYS A 62 -9.56 -9.39 -10.12
CA LYS A 62 -10.18 -8.74 -8.96
C LYS A 62 -9.97 -9.61 -7.71
N GLY A 63 -9.49 -9.00 -6.63
CA GLY A 63 -9.20 -9.65 -5.35
C GLY A 63 -7.78 -10.24 -5.25
N ASP A 64 -6.95 -10.13 -6.29
CA ASP A 64 -5.53 -10.47 -6.17
C ASP A 64 -4.79 -9.38 -5.40
N VAL A 65 -3.81 -9.79 -4.59
CA VAL A 65 -2.85 -8.87 -3.96
C VAL A 65 -1.84 -8.43 -5.03
N ILE A 66 -1.77 -7.14 -5.31
CA ILE A 66 -0.84 -6.58 -6.30
C ILE A 66 0.53 -6.39 -5.67
N CYS A 67 0.60 -5.74 -4.52
CA CYS A 67 1.87 -5.55 -3.84
C CYS A 67 1.66 -5.14 -2.39
N GLU A 68 2.78 -5.15 -1.70
CA GLU A 68 2.97 -4.63 -0.37
C GLU A 68 3.31 -3.13 -0.41
N TYR A 69 2.56 -2.32 0.34
CA TYR A 69 2.95 -0.95 0.70
C TYR A 69 3.82 -1.02 1.95
N THR A 70 5.13 -0.95 1.75
CA THR A 70 6.13 -1.08 2.80
C THR A 70 6.90 0.22 3.01
N GLY A 71 7.35 0.42 4.24
CA GLY A 71 8.12 1.60 4.61
C GLY A 71 8.48 1.63 6.09
N ALA A 72 8.92 2.79 6.55
CA ALA A 72 9.22 3.06 7.94
C ALA A 72 7.91 3.16 8.74
N SER A 73 7.86 2.50 9.90
CA SER A 73 6.73 2.69 10.81
C SER A 73 6.81 4.06 11.48
N LEU A 74 5.70 4.80 11.45
CA LEU A 74 5.51 6.01 12.23
C LEU A 74 4.43 5.81 13.30
N THR A 75 4.68 6.42 14.46
CA THR A 75 3.69 6.60 15.54
C THR A 75 2.88 7.88 15.32
N ASP A 76 1.76 8.04 16.03
CA ASP A 76 0.98 9.30 16.03
C ASP A 76 1.85 10.52 16.39
N ALA A 77 2.74 10.38 17.37
CA ALA A 77 3.62 11.48 17.79
C ALA A 77 4.58 11.91 16.67
N GLN A 78 5.12 10.94 15.90
CA GLN A 78 5.97 11.24 14.74
C GLN A 78 5.16 11.85 13.60
N LEU A 79 3.95 11.34 13.35
CA LEU A 79 3.07 11.86 12.31
C LEU A 79 2.67 13.32 12.55
N LEU A 80 2.45 13.70 13.80
CA LEU A 80 2.06 15.06 14.20
C LEU A 80 3.24 16.05 14.26
N THR A 81 4.44 15.64 13.88
CA THR A 81 5.60 16.53 13.83
C THR A 81 5.42 17.56 12.71
N GLU A 82 5.54 18.85 13.06
CA GLU A 82 5.41 19.94 12.10
C GLU A 82 6.43 19.81 10.96
N GLY A 83 5.97 20.01 9.72
CA GLY A 83 6.80 19.92 8.52
C GLY A 83 7.08 18.50 8.03
N LEU A 84 6.50 17.46 8.64
CA LEU A 84 6.54 16.11 8.08
C LEU A 84 5.80 16.09 6.73
N ASP A 85 6.47 15.55 5.71
CA ASP A 85 5.86 15.28 4.41
C ASP A 85 5.05 13.99 4.49
N THR A 86 3.73 14.09 4.33
CA THR A 86 2.81 12.97 4.42
C THR A 86 2.45 12.36 3.07
N SER A 87 3.09 12.79 1.97
CA SER A 87 2.77 12.35 0.60
C SER A 87 2.90 10.83 0.38
N TYR A 88 3.70 10.16 1.22
CA TYR A 88 3.93 8.71 1.18
C TYR A 88 3.51 8.01 2.47
N VAL A 89 2.61 8.62 3.23
CA VAL A 89 2.13 8.07 4.50
C VAL A 89 0.79 7.36 4.31
N VAL A 90 0.73 6.09 4.72
CA VAL A 90 -0.50 5.29 4.78
C VAL A 90 -0.82 4.93 6.23
N GLY A 91 -2.07 5.14 6.65
CA GLY A 91 -2.56 4.76 7.97
C GLY A 91 -3.02 3.30 8.03
N LEU A 92 -2.55 2.58 9.06
CA LEU A 92 -2.94 1.19 9.36
C LEU A 92 -3.98 1.10 10.49
N GLY A 93 -4.47 2.24 10.98
CA GLY A 93 -5.31 2.30 12.17
C GLY A 93 -4.56 2.00 13.47
N SER A 94 -5.21 2.28 14.60
CA SER A 94 -4.64 2.14 15.95
C SER A 94 -3.32 2.92 16.15
N GLY A 95 -3.23 4.12 15.57
CA GLY A 95 -2.07 5.01 15.73
C GLY A 95 -0.79 4.56 15.01
N ARG A 96 -0.91 3.62 14.06
CA ARG A 96 0.21 3.08 13.27
C ARG A 96 0.14 3.57 11.84
N HIS A 97 1.27 4.00 11.34
CA HIS A 97 1.42 4.56 10.00
C HIS A 97 2.66 3.98 9.33
N ILE A 98 2.66 3.99 8.00
CA ILE A 98 3.79 3.59 7.16
C ILE A 98 4.19 4.79 6.34
N ASP A 99 5.46 5.16 6.37
CA ASP A 99 6.05 6.15 5.47
C ASP A 99 6.98 5.45 4.47
N ALA A 100 6.61 5.49 3.19
CA ALA A 100 7.37 4.90 2.09
C ALA A 100 8.25 5.91 1.34
N ARG A 101 8.41 7.15 1.85
CA ARG A 101 9.12 8.24 1.17
C ARG A 101 10.52 7.84 0.70
N GLU A 102 11.34 7.33 1.62
CA GLU A 102 12.73 6.94 1.36
C GLU A 102 12.87 5.48 0.86
N HIS A 103 11.76 4.75 0.76
CA HIS A 103 11.73 3.34 0.38
C HIS A 103 11.49 3.18 -1.12
N LEU A 104 12.46 3.62 -1.94
CA LEU A 104 12.30 3.67 -3.40
C LEU A 104 12.05 2.31 -4.08
N ASP A 105 12.35 1.22 -3.39
CA ASP A 105 12.09 -0.17 -3.78
C ASP A 105 10.66 -0.65 -3.47
N ALA A 106 9.91 0.07 -2.62
CA ALA A 106 8.54 -0.26 -2.29
C ALA A 106 7.59 0.10 -3.44
N PHE A 107 7.14 -0.90 -4.20
CA PHE A 107 6.23 -0.68 -5.34
C PHE A 107 4.96 0.10 -4.97
N GLY A 108 4.39 -0.16 -3.79
CA GLY A 108 3.16 0.49 -3.33
C GLY A 108 3.25 2.03 -3.30
N ARG A 109 4.43 2.61 -3.08
CA ARG A 109 4.62 4.07 -3.06
C ARG A 109 4.35 4.75 -4.40
N TYR A 110 4.35 3.98 -5.50
CA TYR A 110 4.12 4.47 -6.85
C TYR A 110 2.66 4.30 -7.30
N VAL A 111 1.77 3.82 -6.44
CA VAL A 111 0.32 3.86 -6.72
C VAL A 111 -0.13 5.31 -6.68
N ASN A 112 -0.69 5.81 -7.78
CA ASN A 112 -1.23 7.17 -7.83
C ASN A 112 -2.65 7.20 -7.24
N ASP A 113 -2.98 8.29 -6.55
CA ASP A 113 -4.34 8.62 -6.17
C ASP A 113 -5.11 9.20 -7.37
N ASN A 114 -6.42 8.99 -7.41
CA ASN A 114 -7.29 9.51 -8.46
C ASN A 114 -8.70 9.73 -7.90
N ASP A 115 -9.29 10.88 -8.18
CA ASP A 115 -10.64 11.28 -7.76
C ASP A 115 -11.74 10.79 -8.71
N ASP A 116 -11.38 10.40 -9.94
CA ASP A 116 -12.29 9.74 -10.87
C ASP A 116 -12.50 8.26 -10.49
N GLU A 117 -13.64 7.97 -9.85
CA GLU A 117 -14.04 6.61 -9.46
C GLU A 117 -14.00 5.61 -10.63
N GLY A 118 -14.26 6.05 -11.86
CA GLY A 118 -14.22 5.18 -13.06
C GLY A 118 -12.81 4.72 -13.42
N SER A 119 -11.79 5.44 -12.95
CA SER A 119 -10.38 5.17 -13.19
C SER A 119 -9.71 4.40 -12.04
N ILE A 120 -10.38 4.22 -10.90
CA ILE A 120 -9.87 3.46 -9.74
C ILE A 120 -10.04 1.95 -9.97
N ASN A 121 -8.92 1.22 -9.99
CA ASN A 121 -8.90 -0.23 -10.23
C ASN A 121 -8.18 -1.04 -9.13
N ALA A 122 -7.77 -0.37 -8.05
CA ALA A 122 -7.13 -0.99 -6.90
C ALA A 122 -7.57 -0.32 -5.60
N ALA A 123 -7.36 -1.00 -4.47
CA ALA A 123 -7.66 -0.47 -3.15
C ALA A 123 -6.57 -0.85 -2.15
N PHE A 124 -6.35 0.02 -1.17
CA PHE A 124 -5.59 -0.32 0.02
C PHE A 124 -6.45 -1.18 0.95
N VAL A 125 -5.91 -2.33 1.35
CA VAL A 125 -6.54 -3.23 2.30
C VAL A 125 -5.58 -3.45 3.46
N ASN A 126 -6.08 -3.22 4.66
CA ASN A 126 -5.35 -3.46 5.89
C ASN A 126 -5.68 -4.86 6.41
N ARG A 127 -4.66 -5.71 6.52
CA ARG A 127 -4.78 -7.11 6.98
C ARG A 127 -3.98 -7.37 8.25
N PRO A 128 -4.43 -6.85 9.41
CA PRO A 128 -3.72 -6.92 10.67
C PRO A 128 -3.31 -8.34 11.09
N GLU A 129 -4.09 -9.34 10.71
CA GLU A 129 -3.90 -10.76 10.99
C GLU A 129 -2.73 -11.39 10.23
N GLU A 130 -2.42 -10.91 9.02
CA GLU A 130 -1.33 -11.44 8.19
C GLU A 130 0.05 -10.96 8.70
N PHE A 131 0.11 -9.89 9.51
CA PHE A 131 1.35 -9.34 10.08
C PHE A 131 2.00 -10.20 11.18
N LYS A 132 1.37 -11.29 11.62
CA LYS A 132 1.93 -12.18 12.65
C LYS A 132 3.12 -13.02 12.17
N VAL A 133 3.36 -13.11 10.86
CA VAL A 133 4.29 -14.09 10.27
C VAL A 133 5.68 -13.51 9.92
N HIS A 134 5.87 -12.18 9.94
CA HIS A 134 7.11 -11.54 9.47
C HIS A 134 7.91 -10.73 10.50
N GLN A 135 7.68 -10.95 11.80
CA GLN A 135 8.66 -10.57 12.82
C GLN A 135 9.89 -11.50 12.75
N ARG A 136 10.72 -11.36 11.71
CA ARG A 136 12.11 -11.81 11.77
C ARG A 136 12.87 -10.77 12.55
N PHE A 137 13.06 -11.03 13.84
CA PHE A 137 14.12 -10.39 14.61
C PHE A 137 15.43 -10.75 13.90
N PHE A 138 16.07 -9.77 13.28
CA PHE A 138 17.48 -9.91 12.94
C PHE A 138 18.24 -9.72 14.25
N GLU A 139 18.87 -10.81 14.72
CA GLU A 139 19.81 -10.83 15.85
C GLU A 139 21.07 -10.02 15.53
#